data_AF-A0A5C8BCW2-F1
#
_entry.id   AF-A0A5C8BCW2-F1
#
_cell.length_a   1.000
_cell.length_b   1.000
_cell.length_c   1.000
_cell.angle_alpha   90.00
_cell.angle_beta   90.00
_cell.angle_gamma   90.00
#
_symmetry.space_group_name_H-M   'P 1'
#
loop_
_entity.id
_entity.type
_entity.pdbx_description
1 polymer ?
#
loop_
_entity_poly.entity_id
_entity_poly.type
_entity_poly.pdbx_seq_one_letter_code
_entity_poly.pdbx_strand_id
1 'polypeptide(L)'
;MVEAAARIDRSYVATENANHRTDHAVVGGLVARVWRLSPTVAAAIRLHHDLDALGEGRIDPDVQALIAVGLLAEFLMRRHEGLDQDVDWHHHGEAALRWLDLPMEELLSWEDEVRDSLDII
;
A
#
# COMPACT_ATOMS: atom_id res chain seq x y z
N MET A 1 -9.50 6.43 -10.86
CA MET A 1 -10.54 6.64 -9.84
C MET A 1 -10.66 8.13 -9.50
N VAL A 2 -11.41 8.89 -10.28
CA VAL A 2 -11.49 10.36 -10.10
C VAL A 2 -12.38 10.75 -8.91
N GLU A 3 -13.43 9.97 -8.60
CA GLU A 3 -14.36 10.29 -7.50
C GLU A 3 -13.76 10.15 -6.10
N ALA A 4 -12.90 9.16 -5.89
CA ALA A 4 -12.33 8.91 -4.56
C ALA A 4 -11.13 9.83 -4.25
N ALA A 5 -10.42 10.32 -5.27
CA ALA A 5 -9.44 11.40 -5.13
C ALA A 5 -10.07 12.76 -4.77
N ALA A 6 -11.36 12.96 -5.08
CA ALA A 6 -12.08 14.20 -4.83
C ALA A 6 -12.72 14.29 -3.43
N ARG A 7 -12.67 13.21 -2.64
CA ARG A 7 -13.31 13.16 -1.32
C ARG A 7 -12.27 13.28 -0.21
N ILE A 8 -12.43 14.33 0.58
CA ILE A 8 -11.59 14.67 1.74
C ILE A 8 -12.16 14.07 3.05
N ASP A 9 -13.39 13.54 3.04
CA ASP A 9 -14.09 13.07 4.24
C ASP A 9 -13.92 11.57 4.54
N ARG A 10 -13.39 10.79 3.59
CA ARG A 10 -13.31 9.32 3.69
C ARG A 10 -12.25 8.74 2.74
N SER A 11 -11.71 7.56 3.07
CA SER A 11 -10.72 6.86 2.22
C SER A 11 -11.32 6.25 0.94
N TYR A 12 -10.45 5.80 0.03
CA TYR A 12 -10.83 5.02 -1.15
C TYR A 12 -11.67 3.79 -0.78
N VAL A 13 -11.15 2.98 0.16
CA VAL A 13 -11.83 1.79 0.68
C VAL A 13 -13.21 2.12 1.24
N ALA A 14 -13.35 3.20 2.02
CA ALA A 14 -14.64 3.60 2.58
C ALA A 14 -15.63 4.05 1.48
N THR A 15 -15.15 4.75 0.45
CA THR A 15 -15.96 5.18 -0.69
C THR A 15 -16.47 3.98 -1.49
N GLU A 16 -15.59 3.05 -1.83
CA GLU A 16 -15.95 1.86 -2.61
C GLU A 16 -16.90 0.95 -1.84
N ASN A 17 -16.66 0.72 -0.55
CA ASN A 17 -17.57 -0.07 0.29
C ASN A 17 -18.97 0.54 0.35
N ALA A 18 -19.09 1.87 0.46
CA ALA A 18 -20.39 2.54 0.46
C ALA A 18 -21.13 2.37 -0.88
N ASN A 19 -20.43 2.43 -2.01
CA ASN A 19 -21.02 2.39 -3.35
C ASN A 19 -21.27 0.97 -3.87
N HIS A 20 -20.41 0.02 -3.50
CA HIS A 20 -20.34 -1.29 -4.15
C HIS A 20 -20.44 -2.47 -3.17
N ARG A 21 -20.45 -2.21 -1.85
CA ARG A 21 -20.40 -3.26 -0.79
C ARG A 21 -19.18 -4.18 -0.91
N THR A 22 -18.11 -3.66 -1.52
CA THR A 22 -16.78 -4.26 -1.64
C THR A 22 -15.80 -3.13 -1.96
N ASP A 23 -14.52 -3.39 -1.77
CA ASP A 23 -13.42 -2.50 -2.15
C ASP A 23 -12.42 -3.21 -3.08
N HIS A 24 -11.48 -2.45 -3.62
CA HIS A 24 -10.46 -2.97 -4.53
C HIS A 24 -9.48 -3.93 -3.84
N ALA A 25 -9.23 -3.80 -2.53
CA ALA A 25 -8.37 -4.73 -1.80
C ALA A 25 -9.01 -6.13 -1.70
N VAL A 26 -10.31 -6.19 -1.43
CA VAL A 26 -11.11 -7.42 -1.50
C VAL A 26 -11.01 -8.06 -2.88
N VAL A 27 -11.29 -7.28 -3.93
CA VAL A 27 -11.29 -7.77 -5.31
C VAL A 27 -9.89 -8.25 -5.71
N GLY A 28 -8.85 -7.47 -5.42
CA GLY A 28 -7.45 -7.82 -5.70
C GLY A 28 -7.02 -9.11 -5.01
N GLY A 29 -7.35 -9.28 -3.73
CA GLY A 29 -7.04 -10.50 -2.98
C GLY A 29 -7.74 -11.74 -3.56
N LEU A 30 -8.99 -11.60 -4.02
CA LEU A 30 -9.72 -12.67 -4.71
C LEU A 30 -9.09 -13.01 -6.06
N VAL A 31 -8.72 -12.01 -6.86
CA VAL A 31 -8.04 -12.20 -8.15
C VAL A 31 -6.71 -12.92 -7.96
N ALA A 32 -5.88 -12.48 -7.02
CA ALA A 32 -4.62 -13.14 -6.67
C ALA A 32 -4.81 -14.63 -6.31
N ARG A 33 -5.88 -14.92 -5.55
CA ARG A 33 -6.23 -16.30 -5.18
C ARG A 33 -6.70 -17.12 -6.38
N VAL A 34 -7.50 -16.54 -7.29
CA VAL A 34 -7.94 -17.20 -8.53
C VAL A 34 -6.75 -17.52 -9.43
N TRP A 35 -5.76 -16.62 -9.50
CA TRP A 35 -4.52 -16.83 -10.23
C TRP A 35 -3.52 -17.76 -9.53
N ARG A 36 -3.87 -18.30 -8.35
CA ARG A 36 -3.04 -19.24 -7.58
C ARG A 36 -1.70 -18.65 -7.14
N LEU A 37 -1.66 -17.35 -6.86
CA LEU A 37 -0.52 -16.76 -6.15
C LEU A 37 -0.44 -17.32 -4.73
N SER A 38 0.69 -17.08 -4.05
CA SER A 38 0.88 -17.56 -2.69
C SER A 38 -0.23 -17.02 -1.76
N PRO A 39 -0.67 -17.80 -0.76
CA PRO A 39 -1.64 -17.32 0.23
C PRO A 39 -1.17 -16.03 0.93
N THR A 40 0.14 -15.90 1.18
CA THR A 40 0.76 -14.70 1.76
C THR A 40 0.56 -13.47 0.87
N VAL A 41 0.79 -13.59 -0.44
CA VAL A 41 0.57 -12.48 -1.39
C VAL A 41 -0.91 -12.11 -1.48
N ALA A 42 -1.80 -13.11 -1.58
CA ALA A 42 -3.23 -12.85 -1.61
C ALA A 42 -3.74 -12.18 -0.32
N ALA A 43 -3.19 -12.56 0.83
CA ALA A 43 -3.48 -11.93 2.13
C ALA A 43 -2.94 -10.49 2.19
N ALA A 44 -1.70 -10.25 1.76
CA ALA A 44 -1.12 -8.91 1.71
C ALA A 44 -1.93 -7.97 0.82
N ILE A 45 -2.31 -8.41 -0.39
CA ILE A 45 -3.20 -7.63 -1.27
C ILE A 45 -4.56 -7.41 -0.61
N ARG A 46 -5.11 -8.38 0.13
CA ARG A 46 -6.39 -8.19 0.81
C ARG A 46 -6.33 -7.17 1.95
N LEU A 47 -5.18 -7.05 2.60
CA LEU A 47 -5.00 -6.34 3.86
C LEU A 47 -4.12 -5.09 3.75
N HIS A 48 -3.72 -4.66 2.55
CA HIS A 48 -2.76 -3.55 2.40
C HIS A 48 -3.27 -2.19 2.90
N HIS A 49 -4.58 -2.00 3.03
CA HIS A 49 -5.17 -0.82 3.69
C HIS A 49 -5.45 -1.03 5.19
N ASP A 50 -5.16 -2.21 5.76
CA ASP A 50 -5.28 -2.48 7.21
C ASP A 50 -3.98 -2.13 7.94
N LEU A 51 -3.51 -0.90 7.75
CA LEU A 51 -2.18 -0.44 8.15
C LEU A 51 -2.00 -0.27 9.66
N ASP A 52 -3.11 -0.14 10.40
CA ASP A 52 -3.09 -0.21 11.87
C ASP A 52 -2.49 -1.53 12.37
N ALA A 53 -2.41 -2.58 11.54
CA ALA A 53 -1.89 -3.88 11.95
C ALA A 53 -0.37 -3.94 12.08
N LEU A 54 0.33 -2.98 11.48
CA LEU A 54 1.79 -2.99 11.40
C LEU A 54 2.39 -2.90 12.80
N GLY A 55 3.09 -3.95 13.21
CA GLY A 55 3.75 -4.04 14.51
C GLY A 55 2.85 -4.53 15.66
N GLU A 56 1.56 -4.79 15.43
CA GLU A 56 0.65 -5.26 16.49
C GLU A 56 0.65 -6.79 16.68
N GLY A 57 1.33 -7.54 15.81
CA GLY A 57 1.42 -9.01 15.88
C GLY A 57 0.11 -9.74 15.59
N ARG A 58 -0.91 -9.04 15.07
CA ARG A 58 -2.22 -9.59 14.74
C ARG A 58 -2.29 -10.28 13.38
N ILE A 59 -1.31 -10.00 12.51
CA ILE A 59 -1.16 -10.56 11.17
C ILE A 59 0.19 -11.30 11.08
N ASP A 60 0.24 -12.32 10.23
CA ASP A 60 1.47 -13.05 9.88
C ASP A 60 2.62 -12.08 9.50
N PRO A 61 3.86 -12.27 10.00
CA PRO A 61 4.97 -11.37 9.74
C PRO A 61 5.31 -11.17 8.26
N ASP A 62 5.19 -12.21 7.44
CA ASP A 62 5.49 -12.10 6.00
C ASP A 62 4.44 -11.25 5.30
N VAL A 63 3.18 -11.34 5.75
CA VAL A 63 2.10 -10.48 5.26
C VAL A 63 2.32 -9.03 5.70
N GLN A 64 2.72 -8.78 6.94
CA GLN A 64 3.07 -7.43 7.40
C GLN A 64 4.23 -6.83 6.60
N ALA A 65 5.26 -7.62 6.29
CA ALA A 65 6.37 -7.18 5.46
C ALA A 65 5.91 -6.77 4.06
N LEU A 66 5.06 -7.58 3.41
CA LEU A 66 4.52 -7.24 2.09
C LEU A 66 3.61 -6.00 2.11
N ILE A 67 2.82 -5.81 3.17
CA ILE A 67 2.00 -4.60 3.35
C ILE A 67 2.90 -3.36 3.50
N ALA A 68 3.92 -3.44 4.36
CA ALA A 68 4.86 -2.35 4.56
C ALA A 68 5.61 -1.99 3.26
N VAL A 69 6.11 -2.99 2.53
CA VAL A 69 6.76 -2.80 1.23
C VAL A 69 5.79 -2.20 0.20
N GLY A 70 4.53 -2.65 0.18
CA GLY A 70 3.49 -2.08 -0.68
C GLY A 70 3.28 -0.58 -0.43
N LEU A 71 3.25 -0.16 0.84
CA LEU A 71 3.14 1.24 1.21
C LEU A 71 4.39 2.06 0.79
N LEU A 72 5.60 1.50 0.93
CA LEU A 72 6.82 2.15 0.42
C LEU A 72 6.80 2.31 -1.10
N ALA A 73 6.32 1.30 -1.82
CA ALA A 73 6.22 1.33 -3.28
C ALA A 73 5.24 2.41 -3.75
N GLU A 74 4.08 2.54 -3.09
CA GLU A 74 3.13 3.63 -3.36
C GLU A 74 3.74 5.00 -3.09
N PHE A 75 4.49 5.17 -1.99
CA PHE A 75 5.19 6.41 -1.69
C PHE A 75 6.16 6.82 -2.81
N LEU A 76 7.02 5.89 -3.25
CA LEU A 76 7.98 6.13 -4.32
C LEU A 76 7.29 6.44 -5.65
N MET A 77 6.24 5.70 -6.00
CA MET A 77 5.44 5.94 -7.20
C MET A 77 4.81 7.34 -7.20
N ARG A 78 4.14 7.73 -6.10
CA ARG A 78 3.51 9.06 -6.00
C ARG A 78 4.53 10.19 -6.10
N ARG A 79 5.70 10.04 -5.48
CA ARG A 79 6.80 11.00 -5.61
C ARG A 79 7.29 11.12 -7.04
N HIS A 80 7.49 9.98 -7.71
CA HIS A 80 7.90 9.91 -9.10
C HIS A 80 6.89 10.61 -10.02
N GLU A 81 5.59 10.42 -9.79
CA GLU A 81 4.51 11.07 -10.54
C GLU A 81 4.27 12.55 -10.13
N GLY A 82 5.00 13.09 -9.16
CA GLY A 82 4.82 14.46 -8.66
C GLY A 82 3.50 14.67 -7.92
N LEU A 83 2.93 13.61 -7.36
CA LEU A 83 1.69 13.62 -6.59
C LEU A 83 1.96 13.82 -5.10
N ASP A 84 1.00 14.45 -4.42
CA ASP A 84 0.97 14.46 -2.97
C ASP A 84 0.79 13.04 -2.42
N GLN A 85 1.42 12.79 -1.27
CA GLN A 85 1.25 11.55 -0.53
C GLN A 85 -0.17 11.46 0.03
N ASP A 86 -0.73 10.25 0.14
CA ASP A 86 -2.08 10.08 0.67
C ASP A 86 -2.10 9.93 2.19
N VAL A 87 -3.32 9.82 2.73
CA VAL A 87 -3.56 9.70 4.18
C VAL A 87 -2.88 8.47 4.78
N ASP A 88 -2.79 7.38 4.02
CA ASP A 88 -2.22 6.11 4.48
C ASP A 88 -0.71 6.28 4.72
N TRP A 89 0.01 6.90 3.78
CA TRP A 89 1.41 7.24 4.00
C TRP A 89 1.60 8.19 5.19
N HIS A 90 0.83 9.26 5.26
CA HIS A 90 0.97 10.26 6.32
C HIS A 90 0.75 9.68 7.71
N HIS A 91 -0.15 8.70 7.86
CA HIS A 91 -0.44 8.08 9.15
C HIS A 91 0.45 6.89 9.48
N HIS A 92 0.87 6.11 8.47
CA HIS A 92 1.50 4.79 8.70
C HIS A 92 2.90 4.63 8.12
N GLY A 93 3.42 5.61 7.37
CA GLY A 93 4.76 5.53 6.76
C GLY A 93 5.87 5.28 7.79
N GLU A 94 5.81 5.94 8.95
CA GLU A 94 6.79 5.70 10.03
C GLU A 94 6.69 4.29 10.61
N ALA A 95 5.48 3.73 10.72
CA ALA A 95 5.29 2.37 11.20
C ALA A 95 5.81 1.33 10.21
N ALA A 96 5.60 1.54 8.90
CA ALA A 96 6.15 0.69 7.85
C ALA A 96 7.68 0.72 7.82
N LEU A 97 8.30 1.90 7.92
CA LEU A 97 9.75 2.05 8.00
C LEU A 97 10.33 1.34 9.23
N ARG A 98 9.72 1.52 10.40
CA ARG A 98 10.14 0.81 11.63
C ARG A 98 10.00 -0.70 11.51
N TRP A 99 8.92 -1.18 10.89
CA TRP A 99 8.72 -2.62 10.68
C TRP A 99 9.82 -3.24 9.81
N LEU A 100 10.26 -2.50 8.80
CA LEU A 100 11.29 -2.93 7.85
C LEU A 100 12.72 -2.61 8.31
N ASP A 101 12.89 -1.99 9.49
CA ASP A 101 14.17 -1.46 9.99
C ASP A 101 14.89 -0.58 8.95
N LEU A 102 14.10 0.24 8.23
CA LEU A 102 14.57 1.07 7.12
C LEU A 102 14.54 2.55 7.51
N PRO A 103 15.68 3.27 7.48
CA PRO A 103 15.69 4.71 7.67
C PRO A 103 15.13 5.45 6.46
N MET A 104 14.48 6.60 6.68
CA MET A 104 13.86 7.40 5.62
C MET A 104 14.88 7.84 4.56
N GLU A 105 16.09 8.18 4.98
CA GLU A 105 17.17 8.60 4.10
C GLU A 105 17.56 7.50 3.11
N GLU A 106 17.52 6.24 3.54
CA GLU A 106 17.78 5.09 2.67
C GLU A 106 16.64 4.91 1.66
N LEU A 107 15.38 4.97 2.10
CA LEU A 107 14.24 4.93 1.18
C LEU A 107 14.30 6.05 0.13
N LEU A 108 14.68 7.27 0.52
CA LEU A 108 14.81 8.39 -0.41
C LEU A 108 15.94 8.18 -1.41
N SER A 109 17.01 7.48 -1.04
CA SER A 109 18.08 7.13 -1.98
C SER A 109 17.63 6.15 -3.07
N TRP A 110 16.64 5.29 -2.78
CA TRP A 110 16.09 4.37 -3.78
C TRP A 110 15.30 5.09 -4.89
N GLU A 111 14.85 6.32 -4.66
CA GLU A 111 14.11 7.09 -5.68
C GLU A 111 14.92 7.22 -6.97
N ASP A 112 16.23 7.52 -6.86
CA ASP A 112 17.10 7.66 -8.02
C ASP A 112 17.38 6.31 -8.70
N GLU A 113 17.46 5.22 -7.93
CA GLU A 113 17.67 3.87 -8.47
C GLU A 113 16.42 3.32 -9.20
N VAL A 114 15.24 3.63 -8.67
CA VAL A 114 13.96 3.14 -9.20
C VAL A 114 13.46 4.01 -10.36
N ARG A 115 13.87 5.28 -10.44
CA ARG A 115 13.49 6.23 -11.50
C ARG A 115 13.66 5.65 -12.90
N ASP A 116 14.85 5.12 -13.20
CA ASP A 116 15.17 4.54 -14.50
C ASP A 116 14.28 3.34 -14.83
N SER A 117 13.81 2.60 -13.83
CA SER A 117 12.92 1.44 -14.03
C SER A 117 11.47 1.85 -14.26
N LEU A 118 11.02 2.95 -13.66
CA LEU A 118 9.66 3.47 -13.81
C LEU A 118 9.43 4.19 -15.14
N ASP A 119 10.46 4.88 -15.67
CA ASP A 119 10.39 5.60 -16.95
C ASP A 119 10.26 4.67 -18.19
N ILE A 120 10.40 3.35 -18.02
CA ILE A 120 10.34 2.36 -19.11
C ILE A 120 8.90 1.84 -19.36
N ILE A 121 7.95 2.11 -18.46
CA ILE A 121 6.55 1.64 -18.53
C ILE A 121 5.66 2.67 -19.23
#